data_AF-A0A7S1Z671-F1
#
_entry.id   AF-A0A7S1Z671-F1
#
_cell.length_a   1.000
_cell.length_b   1.000
_cell.length_c   1.000
_cell.angle_alpha   90.00
_cell.angle_beta   90.00
_cell.angle_gamma   90.00
#
_symmetry.space_group_name_H-M   'P 1'
#
loop_
_entity.id
_entity.type
_entity.pdbx_description
1 polymer ?
#
loop_
_entity_poly.entity_id
_entity_poly.type
_entity_poly.pdbx_seq_one_letter_code
_entity_poly.pdbx_strand_id
1 'polypeptide(L)'
;AQAACPFLGGNTAEKPDGGCPHTGQLMEIHFDNEPRSLLKGDGGVPEGGFAAVKEDIIKALTESQDFFPADFDPPHGPHYGGLMIRLAWHCSGSYRSSDGRGGCDG
;
A
#
# COMPACT_ATOMS: atom_id res chain seq x y z
N ALA A 1 25.59 -7.06 -2.25
CA ALA A 1 25.65 -6.30 -1.00
C ALA A 1 24.41 -6.65 -0.19
N GLN A 2 24.56 -7.24 1.00
CA GLN A 2 23.44 -7.62 1.86
C GLN A 2 22.87 -6.36 2.53
N ALA A 3 21.55 -6.26 2.62
CA ALA A 3 20.89 -5.19 3.37
C ALA A 3 21.09 -5.43 4.88
N ALA A 4 22.05 -4.73 5.49
CA ALA A 4 22.22 -4.67 6.93
C ALA A 4 21.98 -3.23 7.42
N CYS A 5 21.23 -3.07 8.51
CA CYS A 5 21.05 -1.76 9.14
C CYS A 5 22.43 -1.27 9.64
N PRO A 6 22.82 -0.01 9.34
CA PRO A 6 24.11 0.52 9.77
C PRO A 6 24.20 0.73 11.29
N PHE A 7 23.06 0.72 11.98
CA PHE A 7 22.95 0.71 13.44
C PHE A 7 22.04 -0.44 13.88
N LEU A 8 22.45 -1.16 14.92
CA LEU A 8 21.61 -2.13 15.62
C LEU A 8 20.90 -1.38 16.75
N GLY A 9 19.58 -1.25 16.66
CA GLY A 9 18.77 -0.67 17.73
C GLY A 9 18.76 -1.60 18.95
N GLY A 10 18.95 -1.03 20.15
CA GLY A 10 18.94 -1.80 21.40
C GLY A 10 17.60 -2.53 21.63
N ASN A 11 17.71 -3.77 22.12
CA ASN A 11 16.62 -4.69 22.50
C ASN A 11 15.60 -5.07 21.42
N THR A 12 15.97 -5.12 20.14
CA THR A 12 15.21 -5.94 19.17
C THR A 12 15.68 -7.39 19.26
N ALA A 13 14.73 -8.31 19.41
CA ALA A 13 14.95 -9.75 19.47
C ALA A 13 16.06 -10.19 18.50
N GLU A 14 17.12 -10.75 19.06
CA GLU A 14 18.20 -11.37 18.32
C GLU A 14 17.58 -12.47 17.46
N LYS A 15 17.69 -12.35 16.13
CA LYS A 15 17.33 -13.44 15.23
C LYS A 15 18.28 -14.60 15.56
N PRO A 16 17.78 -15.79 15.97
CA PRO A 16 18.63 -16.90 16.41
C PRO A 16 19.50 -17.49 15.28
N ASP A 17 19.32 -17.05 14.05
CA ASP A 17 20.00 -17.53 12.86
C ASP A 17 21.04 -16.53 12.35
N GLY A 18 22.13 -16.40 13.11
CA GLY A 18 23.42 -15.91 12.61
C GLY A 18 24.08 -16.83 11.56
N GLY A 19 23.31 -17.55 10.73
CA GLY A 19 23.88 -18.45 9.73
C GLY A 19 22.86 -19.25 8.92
N CYS A 20 23.00 -19.14 7.58
CA CYS A 20 22.45 -19.98 6.50
C CYS A 20 20.92 -20.01 6.28
N PRO A 21 20.42 -19.63 5.08
CA PRO A 21 19.01 -19.34 4.81
C PRO A 21 18.16 -20.55 4.40
N HIS A 22 18.29 -21.72 5.05
CA HIS A 22 17.54 -22.93 4.63
C HIS A 22 16.93 -23.80 5.74
N THR A 23 16.97 -23.40 7.02
CA THR A 23 16.08 -24.03 8.01
C THR A 23 14.69 -23.42 7.84
N GLY A 24 13.73 -24.24 7.42
CA GLY A 24 12.35 -23.84 7.10
C GLY A 24 11.73 -23.02 8.23
N GLN A 25 11.72 -21.71 8.06
CA GLN A 25 11.00 -20.79 8.93
C GLN A 25 9.51 -21.00 8.65
N LEU A 26 8.75 -21.52 9.65
CA LEU A 26 7.29 -21.65 9.61
C LEU A 26 6.57 -20.29 9.69
N MET A 27 7.19 -19.23 9.17
CA MET A 27 6.70 -17.86 9.19
C MET A 27 5.54 -17.63 8.22
N GLU A 28 5.20 -18.61 7.36
CA GLU A 28 4.22 -18.45 6.29
C GLU A 28 2.74 -18.58 6.76
N ILE A 29 2.47 -19.11 7.96
CA ILE A 29 1.09 -19.41 8.39
C ILE A 29 0.47 -18.38 9.36
N HIS A 30 1.14 -17.25 9.63
CA HIS A 30 0.65 -16.21 10.54
C HIS A 30 0.74 -14.81 9.92
N PHE A 31 0.30 -14.67 8.66
CA PHE A 31 0.05 -13.37 8.06
C PHE A 31 -1.29 -12.83 8.57
N ASP A 32 -1.32 -11.56 8.98
CA ASP A 32 -2.51 -10.79 9.35
C ASP A 32 -3.49 -11.49 10.31
N ASN A 33 -2.95 -12.17 11.32
CA ASN A 33 -3.77 -12.71 12.40
C ASN A 33 -4.27 -11.57 13.31
N GLU A 34 -5.50 -11.71 13.80
CA GLU A 34 -6.24 -10.78 14.66
C GLU A 34 -5.57 -10.70 16.06
N PRO A 35 -4.52 -9.89 16.22
CA PRO A 35 -4.69 -8.62 16.93
C PRO A 35 -3.98 -7.44 16.25
N ARG A 36 -3.48 -7.58 15.01
CA ARG A 36 -2.79 -6.47 14.29
C ARG A 36 -3.73 -5.51 13.58
N SER A 37 -5.00 -5.89 13.36
CA SER A 37 -5.97 -4.99 12.74
C SER A 37 -6.25 -3.78 13.63
N LEU A 38 -6.08 -2.57 13.08
CA LEU A 38 -6.48 -1.33 13.74
C LEU A 38 -8.00 -1.10 13.66
N LEU A 39 -8.68 -1.79 12.74
CA LEU A 39 -10.11 -1.63 12.49
C LEU A 39 -10.90 -2.68 13.28
N LYS A 40 -12.08 -2.27 13.76
CA LYS A 40 -13.06 -3.18 14.35
C LYS A 40 -14.13 -3.49 13.31
N GLY A 41 -14.35 -4.77 13.02
CA GLY A 41 -15.37 -5.21 12.05
C GLY A 41 -14.80 -5.48 10.66
N ASP A 42 -15.70 -5.71 9.70
CA ASP A 42 -15.42 -6.17 8.33
C ASP A 42 -15.00 -5.05 7.36
N GLY A 43 -14.98 -3.79 7.80
CA GLY A 43 -14.43 -2.66 7.03
C GLY A 43 -15.20 -2.30 5.75
N GLY A 44 -16.42 -2.82 5.57
CA GLY A 44 -17.21 -2.61 4.36
C GLY A 44 -17.67 -1.17 4.18
N VAL A 45 -17.67 -0.69 2.93
CA VAL A 45 -18.34 0.56 2.56
C VAL A 45 -19.86 0.32 2.58
N PRO A 46 -20.65 1.15 3.30
CA PRO A 46 -22.10 0.97 3.39
C PRO A 46 -22.78 1.14 2.03
N GLU A 47 -23.92 0.46 1.84
CA GLU A 47 -24.75 0.64 0.64
C GLU A 47 -25.12 2.11 0.44
N GLY A 48 -24.91 2.62 -0.78
CA GLY A 48 -25.08 4.03 -1.13
C GLY A 48 -23.83 4.91 -0.91
N GLY A 49 -22.79 4.43 -0.21
CA GLY A 49 -21.55 5.18 0.03
C GLY A 49 -20.70 5.41 -1.22
N PHE A 50 -20.84 4.58 -2.26
CA PHE A 50 -20.04 4.68 -3.49
C PHE A 50 -20.24 6.00 -4.25
N ALA A 51 -21.43 6.58 -4.21
CA ALA A 51 -21.70 7.86 -4.88
C ALA A 51 -20.94 9.00 -4.20
N ALA A 52 -21.01 9.08 -2.86
CA ALA A 52 -20.30 10.07 -2.08
C ALA A 52 -18.77 9.96 -2.25
N VAL A 53 -18.24 8.73 -2.19
CA VAL A 53 -16.80 8.48 -2.41
C VAL A 53 -16.35 8.93 -3.81
N LYS A 54 -17.18 8.70 -4.83
CA LYS A 54 -16.86 9.13 -6.20
C LYS A 54 -16.80 10.65 -6.33
N GLU A 55 -17.72 11.37 -5.69
CA GLU A 55 -17.71 12.83 -5.65
C GLU A 55 -16.47 13.36 -4.92
N ASP A 56 -16.12 12.78 -3.77
CA ASP A 56 -14.93 13.15 -3.00
C ASP A 56 -13.64 12.90 -3.78
N ILE A 57 -13.56 11.82 -4.57
CA ILE A 57 -12.42 11.55 -5.44
C ILE A 57 -12.29 12.65 -6.52
N ILE A 58 -13.37 13.04 -7.18
CA ILE A 58 -13.34 14.08 -8.22
C ILE A 58 -12.85 15.41 -7.63
N LYS A 59 -13.29 15.73 -6.41
CA LYS A 59 -12.83 16.91 -5.68
C LYS A 59 -11.34 16.82 -5.38
N ALA A 60 -10.87 15.71 -4.81
CA ALA A 60 -9.46 15.50 -4.50
C ALA A 60 -8.54 15.59 -5.74
N LEU A 61 -9.04 15.24 -6.93
CA LEU A 61 -8.25 15.34 -8.17
C LEU A 61 -7.99 16.78 -8.63
N THR A 62 -8.85 17.73 -8.26
CA THR A 62 -8.77 19.14 -8.69
C THR A 62 -8.26 20.08 -7.60
N GLU A 63 -8.28 19.65 -6.33
CA GLU A 63 -7.79 20.42 -5.18
C GLU A 63 -6.29 20.21 -4.93
N SER A 64 -5.46 21.03 -5.58
CA SER A 64 -4.00 21.02 -5.39
C SER A 64 -3.59 21.31 -3.94
N GLN A 65 -2.62 20.54 -3.44
CA GLN A 65 -2.02 20.70 -2.10
C GLN A 65 -0.65 21.37 -2.19
N ASP A 66 -0.32 22.25 -1.24
CA ASP A 66 0.91 23.06 -1.28
C ASP A 66 2.20 22.22 -1.17
N PHE A 67 2.16 21.14 -0.39
CA PHE A 67 3.33 20.28 -0.16
C PHE A 67 3.63 19.36 -1.35
N PHE A 68 2.67 19.15 -2.25
CA PHE A 68 2.85 18.37 -3.47
C PHE A 68 1.89 18.90 -4.56
N PRO A 69 2.25 19.99 -5.25
CA PRO A 69 1.36 20.66 -6.20
C PRO A 69 0.91 19.75 -7.35
N ALA A 70 -0.33 19.93 -7.81
CA ALA A 70 -0.85 19.20 -8.96
C ALA A 70 -0.21 19.68 -10.26
N ASP A 71 0.00 18.74 -11.19
CA ASP A 71 0.47 19.06 -12.53
C ASP A 71 -0.58 19.88 -13.28
N PHE A 72 -0.13 20.79 -14.15
CA PHE A 72 -1.03 21.62 -14.94
C PHE A 72 -1.43 20.89 -16.23
N ASP A 73 -2.73 20.71 -16.44
CA ASP A 73 -3.30 20.15 -17.66
C ASP A 73 -4.07 21.24 -18.43
N PRO A 74 -3.49 21.89 -19.46
CA PRO A 74 -4.23 22.83 -20.29
C PRO A 74 -5.26 22.09 -21.16
N PRO A 75 -6.55 22.50 -21.17
CA PRO A 75 -7.13 23.75 -20.64
C PRO A 75 -7.78 23.65 -19.25
N HIS A 76 -7.67 22.52 -18.55
CA HIS A 76 -8.45 22.15 -17.37
C HIS A 76 -7.87 22.57 -16.02
N GLY A 77 -6.68 23.17 -15.97
CA GLY A 77 -6.05 23.67 -14.73
C GLY A 77 -5.24 22.59 -14.00
N PRO A 78 -4.87 22.82 -12.73
CA PRO A 78 -4.13 21.84 -11.92
C PRO A 78 -4.95 20.57 -11.69
N HIS A 79 -4.39 19.39 -11.97
CA HIS A 79 -5.11 18.13 -11.90
C HIS A 79 -4.22 16.91 -11.56
N TYR A 80 -4.60 16.10 -10.58
CA TYR A 80 -3.86 14.88 -10.17
C TYR A 80 -4.19 13.63 -10.99
N GLY A 81 -5.00 13.74 -12.05
CA GLY A 81 -5.48 12.58 -12.82
C GLY A 81 -4.36 11.67 -13.32
N GLY A 82 -3.30 12.24 -13.91
CA GLY A 82 -2.16 11.45 -14.39
C GLY A 82 -1.45 10.69 -13.28
N LEU A 83 -1.26 11.33 -12.12
CA LEU A 83 -0.68 10.71 -10.93
C LEU A 83 -1.53 9.54 -10.42
N MET A 84 -2.85 9.74 -10.28
CA MET A 84 -3.75 8.71 -9.72
C MET A 84 -3.92 7.52 -10.68
N ILE A 85 -3.94 7.76 -12.00
CA ILE A 85 -3.95 6.68 -13.00
C ILE A 85 -2.67 5.85 -12.89
N ARG A 86 -1.51 6.50 -12.79
CA ARG A 86 -0.23 5.81 -12.64
C ARG A 86 -0.19 5.02 -11.32
N LEU A 87 -0.69 5.60 -10.22
CA LEU A 87 -0.77 4.92 -8.94
C LEU A 87 -1.61 3.63 -9.04
N ALA A 88 -2.82 3.71 -9.61
CA ALA A 88 -3.70 2.56 -9.80
C ALA A 88 -3.03 1.47 -10.66
N TRP A 89 -2.39 1.87 -11.76
CA TRP A 89 -1.61 0.96 -12.61
C TRP A 89 -0.48 0.26 -11.84
N HIS A 90 0.31 0.99 -11.05
CA HIS A 90 1.41 0.41 -10.28
C HIS A 90 0.91 -0.48 -9.13
N CYS A 91 -0.23 -0.15 -8.52
CA CYS A 91 -0.83 -0.98 -7.48
C CYS A 91 -1.18 -2.36 -8.06
N SER A 92 -1.95 -2.40 -9.15
CA SER A 92 -2.35 -3.65 -9.82
C SER A 92 -1.20 -4.33 -10.59
N GLY A 93 -0.19 -3.58 -11.02
CA GLY A 93 0.89 -4.05 -11.90
C GLY A 93 1.86 -5.05 -11.26
N SER A 94 1.77 -5.30 -9.95
CA SER A 94 2.53 -6.33 -9.26
C SER A 94 1.92 -7.73 -9.38
N TYR A 95 0.69 -7.85 -9.89
CA TYR A 95 -0.02 -9.12 -10.01
C TYR A 95 0.70 -10.11 -10.94
N ARG A 96 0.81 -11.36 -10.50
CA ARG A 96 1.45 -12.46 -11.25
C ARG A 96 0.50 -13.64 -11.38
N SER A 97 0.20 -14.02 -12.63
CA SER A 97 -0.70 -15.15 -12.92
C SER A 97 -0.15 -16.51 -12.49
N SER A 98 1.17 -16.66 -12.28
CA SER A 98 1.80 -17.94 -11.93
C SER A 98 1.44 -18.46 -10.54
N ASP A 99 1.26 -17.54 -9.59
CA ASP A 99 1.09 -17.86 -8.18
C ASP A 99 0.00 -17.00 -7.51
N GLY A 100 -0.66 -16.12 -8.28
CA GLY A 100 -1.74 -15.27 -7.80
C GLY A 100 -1.31 -14.23 -6.77
N ARG A 101 0.00 -14.03 -6.57
CA ARG A 101 0.54 -13.05 -5.61
C ARG A 101 0.67 -11.67 -6.28
N GLY A 102 0.69 -10.63 -5.45
CA GLY A 102 0.66 -9.23 -5.89
C GLY A 102 -0.76 -8.77 -6.24
N GLY A 103 -0.88 -7.55 -6.75
CA GLY A 103 -2.17 -6.87 -6.97
C GLY A 103 -2.43 -5.78 -5.92
N CYS A 104 -3.68 -5.31 -5.86
CA CYS A 104 -4.10 -4.15 -5.05
C CYS A 104 -5.12 -4.51 -3.96
N ASP A 105 -5.21 -5.80 -3.60
CA ASP A 105 -6.24 -6.34 -2.70
C ASP A 105 -5.79 -6.42 -1.22
N GLY A 106 -4.50 -6.16 -0.96
CA GLY A 106 -3.87 -6.36 0.36
C GLY A 106 -3.93 -5.15 1.30
#